data_AF-A0A9D8CRA7-F1
#
_entry.id   AF-A0A9D8CRA7-F1
#
_cell.length_a   1.000
_cell.length_b   1.000
_cell.length_c   1.000
_cell.angle_alpha   90.00
_cell.angle_beta   90.00
_cell.angle_gamma   90.00
#
_symmetry.space_group_name_H-M   'P 1'
#
loop_
_entity.id
_entity.type
_entity.pdbx_description
1 polymer ?
#
loop_
_entity_poly.entity_id
_entity_poly.type
_entity_poly.pdbx_seq_one_letter_code
_entity_poly.pdbx_strand_id
1 'polypeptide(L)'
;MLRPNVDKVGANRAGATAIETYEELRNIEWQTRPAPLEPYESALADALEQILGRGTHDLPGIVAGLADMKVTDSSGRPFTEQSFQAEVKRLGA
;
A
#
# COMPACT_ATOMS: atom_id res chain seq x y z
N MET A 1 -21.42 -40.95 -32.89
CA MET A 1 -20.53 -41.28 -31.76
C MET A 1 -20.33 -40.03 -30.93
N LEU A 2 -20.93 -39.95 -29.74
CA LEU A 2 -20.69 -38.88 -28.77
C LEU A 2 -19.81 -39.44 -27.63
N ARG A 3 -18.78 -38.68 -27.25
CA ARG A 3 -17.94 -38.99 -26.10
C ARG A 3 -18.74 -38.78 -24.80
N PRO A 4 -18.57 -39.64 -23.78
CA PRO A 4 -19.22 -39.44 -22.50
C PRO A 4 -18.59 -38.23 -21.79
N ASN A 5 -19.43 -37.40 -21.17
CA ASN A 5 -18.97 -36.30 -20.32
C ASN A 5 -18.37 -36.87 -19.04
N VAL A 6 -17.13 -36.46 -18.74
CA VAL A 6 -16.49 -36.68 -17.45
C VAL A 6 -17.04 -35.63 -16.49
N ASP A 7 -17.79 -36.07 -15.48
CA ASP A 7 -18.30 -35.21 -14.42
C ASP A 7 -17.12 -34.59 -13.65
N LYS A 8 -16.99 -33.26 -13.73
CA LYS A 8 -16.10 -32.52 -12.83
C LYS A 8 -16.77 -32.45 -11.46
N VAL A 9 -16.31 -33.28 -10.53
CA VAL A 9 -16.69 -33.16 -9.11
C VAL A 9 -15.97 -31.96 -8.52
N GLY A 10 -16.69 -30.84 -8.41
CA GLY A 10 -16.33 -29.71 -7.55
C GLY A 10 -17.44 -29.50 -6.54
N ALA A 11 -17.55 -30.38 -5.55
CA ALA A 11 -18.62 -30.34 -4.56
C ALA A 11 -18.13 -29.71 -3.26
N ASN A 12 -18.06 -28.38 -3.22
CA ASN A 12 -17.90 -27.66 -1.94
C ASN A 12 -19.27 -27.60 -1.25
N ARG A 13 -19.56 -28.60 -0.43
CA ARG A 13 -20.64 -28.57 0.56
C ARG A 13 -19.99 -28.73 1.94
N ALA A 14 -20.12 -27.71 2.78
CA ALA A 14 -19.64 -27.73 4.17
C ALA A 14 -20.26 -28.93 4.90
N GLY A 15 -19.43 -29.94 5.20
CA GLY A 15 -19.83 -31.16 5.89
C GLY A 15 -19.30 -31.17 7.33
N ALA A 16 -20.11 -31.65 8.28
CA ALA A 16 -19.83 -31.71 9.72
C ALA A 16 -18.65 -32.62 10.14
N THR A 17 -17.79 -33.02 9.21
CA THR A 17 -16.69 -33.98 9.41
C THR A 17 -15.34 -33.48 8.92
N ALA A 18 -15.24 -32.21 8.51
CA ALA A 18 -14.00 -31.63 8.02
C ALA A 18 -13.81 -30.21 8.56
N ILE A 19 -12.68 -29.97 9.21
CA ILE A 19 -12.20 -28.62 9.55
C ILE A 19 -11.16 -28.28 8.48
N GLU A 20 -11.38 -27.20 7.74
CA GLU A 20 -10.38 -26.67 6.80
C GLU A 20 -9.15 -26.21 7.60
N THR A 21 -7.97 -26.70 7.22
CA THR A 21 -6.71 -26.35 7.89
C THR A 21 -6.13 -25.08 7.28
N TYR A 22 -5.66 -24.17 8.14
CA TYR A 22 -5.08 -22.88 7.73
C TYR A 22 -3.67 -23.01 7.13
N GLU A 23 -3.10 -24.23 7.12
CA GLU A 23 -1.74 -24.51 6.66
C GLU A 23 -1.56 -24.28 5.14
N GLU A 24 -2.65 -24.31 4.37
CA GLU A 24 -2.62 -24.16 2.90
C GLU A 24 -3.18 -22.82 2.40
N LEU A 25 -3.49 -21.86 3.29
CA LEU A 25 -3.90 -20.53 2.86
C LEU A 25 -2.74 -19.84 2.16
N ARG A 26 -2.78 -19.81 0.82
CA ARG A 26 -1.89 -18.91 0.05
C ARG A 26 -2.23 -17.48 0.42
N ASN A 27 -1.26 -16.78 1.01
CA ASN A 27 -1.30 -15.33 1.07
C ASN A 27 -1.23 -14.79 -0.36
N ILE A 28 -2.37 -14.39 -0.91
CA ILE A 28 -2.40 -13.69 -2.19
C ILE A 28 -1.96 -12.26 -1.86
N GLU A 29 -0.76 -11.88 -2.30
CA GLU A 29 -0.25 -10.53 -2.14
C GLU A 29 -1.03 -9.59 -3.06
N TRP A 30 -2.02 -8.89 -2.52
CA TRP A 30 -2.78 -7.84 -3.22
C TRP A 30 -2.07 -6.49 -3.15
N GLN A 31 -0.74 -6.48 -3.30
CA GLN A 31 0.05 -5.25 -3.26
C GLN A 31 0.21 -4.70 -4.67
N THR A 32 -0.26 -3.48 -4.91
CA THR A 32 -0.18 -2.83 -6.22
C THR A 32 1.22 -2.37 -6.59
N ARG A 33 2.14 -2.27 -5.61
CA ARG A 33 3.54 -1.90 -5.83
C ARG A 33 4.49 -3.06 -5.51
N PRO A 34 5.15 -3.66 -6.52
CA PRO A 34 6.04 -4.81 -6.34
C PRO A 34 7.47 -4.44 -5.92
N ALA A 35 7.87 -3.17 -6.05
CA ALA A 35 9.22 -2.72 -5.71
C ALA A 35 9.33 -2.30 -4.24
N PRO A 36 10.48 -2.58 -3.57
CA PRO A 36 10.80 -2.00 -2.27
C PRO A 36 10.73 -0.46 -2.29
N LEU A 37 10.49 0.15 -1.13
CA LEU A 37 10.60 1.60 -1.02
C LEU A 37 12.06 2.02 -1.21
N GLU A 38 12.25 3.06 -2.01
CA GLU A 38 13.54 3.74 -2.10
C GLU A 38 13.80 4.51 -0.78
N PRO A 39 15.07 4.75 -0.39
CA PRO A 39 15.39 5.42 0.87
C PRO A 39 14.69 6.78 1.07
N TYR A 40 14.52 7.53 -0.03
CA TYR A 40 13.77 8.78 -0.05
C TYR A 40 12.29 8.57 0.34
N GLU A 41 11.65 7.54 -0.22
CA GLU A 41 10.23 7.26 0.00
C GLU A 41 9.98 6.81 1.44
N SER A 42 10.89 6.01 2.00
CA SER A 42 10.85 5.64 3.42
C SER A 42 10.99 6.86 4.32
N ALA A 43 11.96 7.75 4.04
CA ALA A 43 12.14 8.97 4.82
C ALA A 43 10.93 9.91 4.76
N LEU A 44 10.29 10.02 3.59
CA LEU A 44 9.05 10.78 3.43
C LEU A 44 7.90 10.15 4.21
N ALA A 45 7.75 8.82 4.17
CA ALA A 45 6.73 8.10 4.91
C ALA A 45 6.89 8.28 6.43
N ASP A 46 8.09 8.08 6.97
CA ASP A 46 8.40 8.27 8.39
C ASP A 46 8.09 9.70 8.87
N ALA A 47 8.33 10.70 8.01
CA ALA A 47 8.02 12.09 8.32
C ALA A 47 6.50 12.35 8.34
N LEU A 48 5.78 11.82 7.35
CA LEU A 48 4.32 11.95 7.29
C LEU A 48 3.65 11.24 8.48
N GLU A 49 4.11 10.06 8.87
CA GLU A 49 3.62 9.37 10.07
C GLU A 49 3.76 10.22 11.32
N GLN A 50 4.91 10.86 11.51
CA GLN A 50 5.14 11.74 12.66
C GLN A 50 4.28 13.02 12.63
N ILE A 51 4.10 13.63 11.47
CA ILE A 51 3.30 14.85 11.32
C ILE A 51 1.82 14.56 11.56
N LEU A 52 1.28 13.54 10.87
CA LEU A 52 -0.11 13.13 10.98
C LEU A 52 -0.42 12.59 12.39
N GLY A 53 0.53 11.88 13.01
CA GLY A 53 0.43 11.37 14.38
C GLY A 53 0.34 12.46 15.44
N ARG A 54 0.77 13.69 15.16
CA ARG A 54 0.59 14.86 16.04
C ARG A 54 -0.75 15.56 15.84
N GLY A 55 -1.57 15.12 14.87
CA GLY A 55 -2.89 15.69 14.58
C GLY A 55 -2.89 16.78 13.50
N THR A 56 -1.78 17.01 12.81
CA THR A 56 -1.71 17.95 11.69
C THR A 56 -2.17 17.27 10.41
N HIS A 57 -3.38 17.61 9.93
CA HIS A 57 -4.00 16.94 8.76
C HIS A 57 -4.32 17.88 7.59
N ASP A 58 -3.98 19.16 7.70
CA ASP A 58 -4.12 20.11 6.61
C ASP A 58 -2.82 20.22 5.79
N LEU A 59 -2.97 20.55 4.51
CA LEU A 59 -1.84 20.62 3.59
C LEU A 59 -0.77 21.66 4.00
N PRO A 60 -1.13 22.89 4.42
CA PRO A 60 -0.13 23.85 4.88
C PRO A 60 0.64 23.36 6.10
N GLY A 61 -0.05 22.74 7.07
CA GLY A 61 0.58 22.17 8.26
C GLY A 61 1.51 21.00 7.93
N ILE A 62 1.14 20.16 6.96
CA ILE A 62 2.01 19.08 6.47
C ILE A 62 3.29 19.65 5.85
N VAL A 63 3.18 20.64 4.96
CA VAL A 63 4.35 21.26 4.33
C VAL A 63 5.25 21.94 5.36
N ALA A 64 4.66 22.64 6.35
CA ALA A 64 5.41 23.22 7.46
C ALA A 64 6.14 22.16 8.30
N GLY A 65 5.47 21.06 8.64
CA GLY A 65 6.07 19.94 9.37
C GLY A 65 7.24 19.30 8.61
N LEU A 66 7.10 19.12 7.30
CA LEU A 66 8.20 18.60 6.45
C LEU A 66 9.39 19.56 6.44
N ALA A 67 9.14 20.87 6.36
CA ALA A 67 10.19 21.90 6.41
C ALA A 67 10.92 21.90 7.77
N ASP A 68 10.20 21.82 8.88
CA ASP A 68 10.77 21.75 10.23
C ASP A 68 11.66 20.51 10.41
N MET A 69 11.26 19.40 9.80
CA MET A 69 12.01 18.14 9.79
C MET A 69 13.14 18.11 8.73
N LYS A 70 13.30 19.17 7.94
CA LYS A 70 14.27 19.28 6.83
C LYS A 70 14.13 18.18 5.78
N VAL A 71 12.91 17.70 5.57
CA VAL A 71 12.59 16.72 4.53
C VAL A 71 12.43 17.46 3.22
N THR A 72 13.13 16.98 2.20
CA THR A 72 13.14 17.56 0.84
C THR A 72 12.45 16.64 -0.15
N ASP A 73 12.05 17.20 -1.29
CA ASP A 73 11.60 16.42 -2.43
C ASP A 73 12.73 15.55 -3.03
N SER A 74 12.38 14.75 -4.02
CA SER A 74 13.31 13.87 -4.76
C SER A 74 14.44 14.62 -5.48
N SER A 75 14.31 15.95 -5.64
CA SER A 75 15.33 16.84 -6.22
C SER A 75 16.15 17.59 -5.15
N GLY A 76 15.94 17.31 -3.86
CA GLY A 76 16.63 17.95 -2.75
C GLY A 76 16.12 19.36 -2.41
N ARG A 77 14.94 19.76 -2.89
CA ARG A 77 14.35 21.07 -2.59
C ARG A 77 13.31 20.98 -1.48
N PRO A 78 13.12 22.05 -0.67
CA PRO A 78 12.03 22.10 0.30
C PRO A 78 10.67 21.93 -0.38
N PHE A 79 9.74 21.25 0.30
CA PHE A 79 8.38 21.12 -0.20
C PHE A 79 7.65 22.47 -0.21
N THR A 80 6.89 22.68 -1.29
CA THR A 80 5.79 23.63 -1.38
C THR A 80 4.50 22.82 -1.45
N GLU A 81 3.34 23.44 -1.23
CA GLU A 81 2.05 22.76 -1.39
C GLU A 81 1.90 22.14 -2.79
N GLN A 82 2.31 22.89 -3.83
CA GLN A 82 2.24 22.42 -5.21
C GLN A 82 3.19 21.24 -5.47
N SER A 83 4.45 21.33 -5.04
CA SER A 83 5.41 20.24 -5.25
C SER A 83 5.05 18.99 -4.44
N PHE A 84 4.51 19.16 -3.23
CA PHE A 84 4.01 18.04 -2.42
C PHE A 84 2.84 17.32 -3.11
N GLN A 85 1.83 18.06 -3.58
CA GLN A 85 0.71 17.46 -4.31
C GLN A 85 1.16 16.72 -5.58
N ALA A 86 2.08 17.32 -6.34
CA ALA A 86 2.65 16.69 -7.53
C ALA A 86 3.38 15.37 -7.17
N GLU A 87 4.12 15.37 -6.08
CA GLU A 87 4.87 14.20 -5.63
C GLU A 87 3.97 13.08 -5.12
N VAL A 88 2.96 13.39 -4.31
CA VAL A 88 1.95 12.40 -3.87
C VAL A 88 1.22 11.81 -5.07
N LYS A 89 0.86 12.64 -6.06
CA LYS A 89 0.25 12.16 -7.30
C LYS A 89 1.19 11.24 -8.10
N ARG A 90 2.50 11.54 -8.14
CA ARG A 90 3.51 10.73 -8.82
C ARG A 90 3.70 9.37 -8.13
N LEU A 91 3.70 9.35 -6.79
CA LEU A 91 3.88 8.15 -5.98
C LEU A 91 2.62 7.26 -5.92
N GLY A 92 1.44 7.85 -6.07
CA GLY A 92 0.16 7.14 -6.05
C GLY A 92 -0.33 6.64 -7.41
N ALA A 93 0.42 6.87 -8.50
CA ALA A 93 0.14 6.38 -9.85
C ALA A 93 0.65 4.94 -10.04
#